data_AF-A0A930AZA8-F1
#
_entry.id   AF-A0A930AZA8-F1
#
_cell.length_a   1.000
_cell.length_b   1.000
_cell.length_c   1.000
_cell.angle_alpha   90.00
_cell.angle_beta   90.00
_cell.angle_gamma   90.00
#
_symmetry.space_group_name_H-M   'P 1'
#
loop_
_entity.id
_entity.type
_entity.pdbx_description
1 polymer ?
#
loop_
_entity_poly.entity_id
_entity_poly.type
_entity_poly.pdbx_seq_one_letter_code
_entity_poly.pdbx_strand_id
1 'polypeptide(L)' 'MTKNEYLAALNQALANYSPSFKKDILDAFEAHFQEGINEGRSEEEIMNDLGTIDDVIE' A
#
# COMPACT_ATOMS: atom_id res chain seq x y z
N MET A 1 2.39 7.31 -9.89
CA MET A 1 2.54 5.89 -9.50
C MET A 1 1.17 5.23 -9.61
N THR A 2 1.14 3.98 -10.00
CA THR A 2 -0.06 3.12 -10.01
C THR A 2 -0.14 2.32 -8.69
N LYS A 3 -1.30 1.73 -8.40
CA LYS A 3 -1.46 0.77 -7.28
C LYS A 3 -0.33 -0.26 -7.26
N ASN A 4 -0.03 -0.85 -8.41
CA ASN A 4 0.97 -1.91 -8.52
C ASN A 4 2.38 -1.40 -8.23
N GLU A 5 2.73 -0.19 -8.68
CA GLU A 5 4.02 0.43 -8.37
C GLU A 5 4.14 0.75 -6.88
N TYR A 6 3.07 1.23 -6.26
CA TYR A 6 3.02 1.52 -4.83
C TYR A 6 3.23 0.24 -4.00
N LEU A 7 2.46 -0.82 -4.28
CA LEU A 7 2.57 -2.09 -3.56
C LEU A 7 3.93 -2.76 -3.79
N ALA A 8 4.51 -2.64 -4.99
CA ALA A 8 5.86 -3.13 -5.26
C ALA A 8 6.92 -2.38 -4.43
N ALA A 9 6.82 -1.05 -4.34
CA ALA A 9 7.70 -0.23 -3.52
C ALA A 9 7.54 -0.58 -2.02
N LEU A 10 6.31 -0.71 -1.53
CA LEU A 10 6.01 -1.14 -0.16
C LEU A 10 6.62 -2.51 0.16
N ASN A 11 6.45 -3.48 -0.74
CA ASN A 11 7.02 -4.82 -0.59
C ASN A 11 8.55 -4.82 -0.54
N GLN A 12 9.21 -3.94 -1.32
CA GLN A 12 10.66 -3.74 -1.27
C GLN A 12 11.11 -3.07 0.03
N ALA A 13 10.38 -2.07 0.51
CA ALA A 13 10.69 -1.37 1.75
C ALA A 13 10.57 -2.30 2.97
N LEU A 14 9.60 -3.21 2.92
CA LEU A 14 9.39 -4.25 3.93
C LEU A 14 10.34 -5.47 3.78
N ALA A 15 11.37 -5.41 2.93
CA ALA A 15 12.26 -6.55 2.65
C ALA A 15 12.88 -7.20 3.90
N ASN A 16 13.20 -6.40 4.92
CA ASN A 16 13.86 -6.85 6.15
C ASN A 16 12.88 -7.32 7.25
N TYR A 17 11.56 -7.21 7.01
CA TYR A 17 10.55 -7.63 7.98
C TYR A 17 10.16 -9.09 7.77
N SER A 18 9.55 -9.67 8.80
CA SER A 18 9.06 -11.05 8.75
C SER A 18 8.00 -11.23 7.65
N PRO A 19 7.96 -12.39 6.97
CA PRO A 19 6.99 -12.64 5.89
C PRO A 19 5.54 -12.44 6.30
N SER A 20 5.19 -12.80 7.55
CA SER A 20 3.84 -12.59 8.10
C SER A 20 3.50 -11.10 8.22
N PHE A 21 4.35 -10.32 8.87
CA PHE A 21 4.17 -8.87 9.00
C PHE A 21 4.05 -8.19 7.63
N LYS A 22 4.95 -8.53 6.71
CA LYS A 22 4.90 -8.02 5.34
C LYS A 22 3.56 -8.33 4.65
N LYS A 23 3.08 -9.57 4.77
CA LYS A 23 1.81 -9.98 4.19
C LYS A 23 0.65 -9.19 4.81
N ASP A 24 0.62 -9.05 6.13
CA ASP A 24 -0.44 -8.34 6.84
C ASP A 24 -0.53 -6.87 6.38
N ILE A 25 0.63 -6.20 6.22
CA ILE A 25 0.67 -4.82 5.71
C ILE A 25 0.23 -4.77 4.24
N LEU A 26 0.76 -5.63 3.36
CA LEU A 26 0.38 -5.62 1.95
C LEU A 26 -1.12 -5.89 1.74
N ASP A 27 -1.69 -6.83 2.50
CA ASP A 27 -3.12 -7.15 2.46
C ASP A 27 -3.97 -5.96 2.90
N ALA A 28 -3.56 -5.23 3.94
CA ALA A 28 -4.26 -4.03 4.42
C ALA A 28 -4.26 -2.92 3.36
N PHE A 29 -3.13 -2.67 2.71
CA PHE A 29 -3.02 -1.68 1.65
C PHE A 29 -3.82 -2.09 0.42
N GLU A 30 -3.77 -3.36 0.02
CA GLU A 30 -4.58 -3.88 -1.07
C GLU A 30 -6.08 -3.74 -0.81
N ALA A 31 -6.53 -4.01 0.42
CA ALA A 31 -7.92 -3.79 0.82
C ALA A 31 -8.34 -2.32 0.67
N HIS A 32 -7.53 -1.37 1.12
CA HIS A 32 -7.82 0.06 0.97
C HIS A 32 -7.89 0.51 -0.48
N PHE A 33 -6.98 0.02 -1.34
CA PHE A 33 -7.10 0.26 -2.78
C PHE A 33 -8.40 -0.29 -3.34
N GLN A 34 -8.79 -1.51 -2.95
CA GLN A 34 -10.02 -2.11 -3.44
C GLN A 34 -11.26 -1.34 -2.99
N GLU A 35 -11.29 -0.89 -1.74
CA GLU A 35 -12.37 -0.06 -1.18
C GLU A 35 -12.47 1.27 -1.92
N GLY A 36 -11.37 2.01 -2.06
CA GLY A 36 -11.38 3.31 -2.74
C GLY A 36 -11.76 3.21 -4.21
N ILE A 37 -11.30 2.18 -4.92
CA ILE A 37 -11.69 1.93 -6.32
C ILE A 37 -13.20 1.64 -6.41
N ASN A 38 -13.75 0.85 -5.47
CA ASN A 38 -15.19 0.56 -5.42
C ASN A 38 -16.02 1.82 -5.11
N GLU A 39 -15.45 2.77 -4.37
CA GLU A 39 -16.04 4.09 -4.09
C GLU A 39 -15.90 5.08 -5.27
N GLY A 40 -15.21 4.70 -6.35
CA GLY A 40 -14.99 5.56 -7.52
C GLY A 40 -13.85 6.56 -7.36
N ARG A 41 -12.98 6.35 -6.37
CA ARG A 41 -11.77 7.17 -6.14
C ARG A 41 -10.67 6.76 -7.10
N SER A 42 -9.82 7.72 -7.45
CA SER A 42 -8.63 7.48 -8.27
C SER A 42 -7.52 6.84 -7.43
N GLU A 43 -6.63 6.06 -8.05
CA GLU A 43 -5.48 5.47 -7.34
C GLU A 43 -4.64 6.55 -6.63
N GLU A 44 -4.46 7.72 -7.26
CA GLU A 44 -3.76 8.88 -6.67
C GLU A 44 -4.39 9.37 -5.37
N GLU A 45 -5.73 9.47 -5.33
CA GLU A 45 -6.45 9.88 -4.13
C GLU A 45 -6.29 8.87 -3.00
N ILE A 46 -6.28 7.58 -3.33
CA ILE A 46 -6.10 6.51 -2.35
C ILE A 46 -4.66 6.50 -1.83
N MET A 47 -3.66 6.70 -2.69
CA MET A 47 -2.25 6.79 -2.29
C MET A 47 -1.99 8.01 -1.40
N ASN A 48 -2.65 9.14 -1.67
CA ASN A 48 -2.54 10.32 -0.81
C ASN A 48 -3.12 10.07 0.59
N ASP A 49 -4.20 9.29 0.71
CA ASP A 49 -4.76 8.88 2.00
C ASP A 49 -3.87 7.88 2.74
N LEU A 50 -3.27 6.93 2.01
CA LEU A 50 -2.38 5.91 2.56
C LEU A 50 -1.02 6.49 3.02
N GLY A 51 -0.62 7.66 2.51
CA GLY A 51 0.66 8.29 2.80
C GLY A 51 1.81 7.75 1.96
N THR A 52 3.03 8.20 2.25
CA THR A 52 4.22 7.72 1.53
C THR A 52 4.70 6.40 2.10
N ILE A 53 5.47 5.65 1.32
CA ILE A 53 6.05 4.38 1.79
C ILE A 53 6.91 4.60 3.04
N ASP A 54 7.65 5.71 3.12
CA ASP A 54 8.47 6.07 4.29
C ASP A 54 7.62 6.24 5.57
N ASP A 55 6.41 6.83 5.48
CA ASP A 55 5.49 6.98 6.62
C ASP A 55 5.05 5.63 7.21
N VAL A 56 5.10 4.55 6.41
CA VAL A 56 4.65 3.20 6.81
C VAL A 56 5.76 2.44 7.55
N ILE A 57 7.02 2.82 7.36
CA ILE A 57 8.20 2.11 7.89
C ILE A 57 8.87 2.82 9.09
N GLU A 58 8.52 4.08 9.37
CA GLU A 58 8.91 4.79 10.60
C GLU A 58 8.27 4.20 11.87
#